data_AF-A0A8T6N261-F1
#
_entry.id   AF-A0A8T6N261-F1
#
_cell.length_a   1.000
_cell.length_b   1.000
_cell.length_c   1.000
_cell.angle_alpha   90.00
_cell.angle_beta   90.00
_cell.angle_gamma   90.00
#
_symmetry.space_group_name_H-M   'P 1'
#
loop_
_entity.id
_entity.type
_entity.pdbx_description
1 polymer ?
#
loop_
_entity_poly.entity_id
_entity_poly.type
_entity_poly.pdbx_seq_one_letter_code
_entity_poly.pdbx_strand_id
1 'polypeptide(L)'
;MVYQLLMRYVPHGNLITYGDLASLFGSRGGARAVGTAMAKNPWPILVPCHRVVASTGLVGRYSSPGSQYTKSKLLRDEGLEIGENGEYDQKNLMKIAIEATEARIQTNM
;
A
#
# COMPACT_ATOMS: atom_id res chain seq x y z
N MET A 1 -12.55 -0.85 -7.14
CA MET A 1 -11.44 -1.77 -7.51
C MET A 1 -10.24 -1.63 -6.58
N VAL A 2 -9.32 -0.66 -6.76
CA VAL A 2 -8.05 -0.63 -5.98
C VAL A 2 -8.23 -0.47 -4.47
N TYR A 3 -9.19 0.35 -4.01
CA TYR A 3 -9.44 0.56 -2.58
C TYR A 3 -9.96 -0.70 -1.89
N GLN A 4 -10.83 -1.47 -2.55
CA GLN A 4 -11.38 -2.71 -2.00
C GLN A 4 -10.29 -3.77 -1.81
N LEU A 5 -9.37 -3.90 -2.78
CA LEU A 5 -8.24 -4.82 -2.62
C LEU A 5 -7.34 -4.39 -1.47
N LEU A 6 -7.02 -3.10 -1.40
CA LEU A 6 -6.20 -2.56 -0.32
C LEU A 6 -6.83 -2.85 1.06
N MET A 7 -8.13 -2.63 1.22
CA MET A 7 -8.85 -2.94 2.46
C MET A 7 -8.92 -4.44 2.76
N ARG A 8 -9.07 -5.29 1.73
CA ARG A 8 -9.25 -6.74 1.91
C ARG A 8 -7.95 -7.49 2.14
N TYR A 9 -6.86 -7.04 1.53
CA TYR A 9 -5.61 -7.80 1.46
C TYR A 9 -4.46 -7.19 2.25
N VAL A 10 -4.53 -5.93 2.67
CA VAL A 10 -3.43 -5.29 3.42
C VAL A 10 -3.89 -4.99 4.84
N PRO A 11 -3.73 -5.95 5.77
CA PRO A 11 -4.15 -5.77 7.15
C PRO A 11 -3.30 -4.74 7.90
N HIS A 12 -3.76 -4.39 9.09
CA HIS A 12 -3.06 -3.47 9.99
C HIS A 12 -1.66 -3.98 10.33
N GLY A 13 -0.66 -3.09 10.30
CA GLY A 13 0.74 -3.46 10.56
C GLY A 13 1.50 -3.94 9.31
N ASN A 14 0.82 -4.08 8.17
CA ASN A 14 1.43 -4.56 6.92
C ASN A 14 1.49 -3.48 5.85
N LEU A 15 2.52 -3.55 5.02
CA LEU A 15 2.77 -2.63 3.90
C LEU A 15 2.68 -3.37 2.57
N ILE A 16 2.28 -2.64 1.53
CA ILE A 16 2.31 -3.10 0.15
C ILE A 16 2.96 -2.05 -0.74
N THR A 17 3.71 -2.44 -1.76
CA THR A 17 4.23 -1.45 -2.73
C THR A 17 3.16 -1.08 -3.76
N TYR A 18 3.29 0.09 -4.39
CA TYR A 18 2.43 0.46 -5.52
C TYR A 18 2.45 -0.58 -6.66
N GLY A 19 3.60 -1.19 -6.94
CA GLY A 19 3.75 -2.20 -7.98
C GLY A 19 3.10 -3.53 -7.61
N ASP A 20 3.23 -3.94 -6.35
CA ASP A 20 2.62 -5.16 -5.84
C ASP A 20 1.10 -5.04 -5.80
N LEU A 21 0.58 -3.89 -5.36
CA LEU A 21 -0.86 -3.61 -5.38
C LEU A 21 -1.42 -3.54 -6.82
N ALA A 22 -0.65 -3.03 -7.78
CA ALA A 22 -1.02 -3.07 -9.19
C ALA A 22 -1.02 -4.52 -9.75
N SER A 23 -0.07 -5.34 -9.29
CA SER A 23 0.03 -6.74 -9.69
C SER A 23 -1.12 -7.59 -9.16
N LEU A 24 -1.64 -7.28 -7.97
CA LEU A 24 -2.91 -7.87 -7.46
C LEU A 24 -4.10 -7.60 -8.39
N PHE A 25 -4.02 -6.55 -9.22
CA PHE A 25 -5.02 -6.21 -10.23
C PHE A 25 -4.77 -6.85 -11.61
N GLY A 26 -3.74 -7.69 -11.74
CA GLY A 26 -3.29 -8.20 -13.04
C GLY A 26 -2.64 -7.13 -13.93
N SER A 27 -2.40 -5.92 -13.41
CA SER A 27 -1.78 -4.82 -14.15
C SER A 27 -0.29 -4.71 -13.80
N ARG A 28 0.53 -5.60 -14.38
CA ARG A 28 1.99 -5.46 -14.32
C ARG A 28 2.39 -4.12 -14.95
N GLY A 29 3.01 -3.25 -14.15
CA GLY A 29 3.36 -1.87 -14.55
C GLY A 29 2.33 -0.79 -14.17
N GLY A 30 1.20 -1.15 -13.56
CA GLY A 30 0.13 -0.22 -13.16
C GLY A 30 0.43 0.66 -11.93
N ALA A 31 1.67 0.67 -11.41
CA ALA A 31 2.04 1.36 -10.17
C ALA A 31 1.69 2.86 -10.19
N ARG A 32 1.88 3.54 -11.33
CA ARG A 32 1.55 4.97 -11.47
C ARG A 32 0.04 5.22 -11.39
N ALA A 33 -0.78 4.33 -11.98
CA ALA A 33 -2.23 4.41 -11.90
C ALA A 33 -2.72 4.19 -10.45
N VAL A 34 -2.13 3.24 -9.73
CA VAL A 34 -2.38 3.06 -8.28
C VAL A 34 -2.02 4.33 -7.51
N GLY A 35 -0.86 4.92 -7.77
CA GLY A 35 -0.44 6.18 -7.15
C GLY A 35 -1.44 7.32 -7.41
N THR A 36 -1.92 7.48 -8.65
CA THR A 36 -2.95 8.46 -8.99
C THR A 36 -4.26 8.19 -8.25
N ALA A 37 -4.67 6.92 -8.12
CA ALA A 37 -5.86 6.57 -7.36
C ALA A 37 -5.70 6.89 -5.86
N MET A 38 -4.57 6.52 -5.25
CA MET A 38 -4.27 6.86 -3.85
C MET A 38 -4.27 8.38 -3.64
N ALA A 39 -3.74 9.15 -4.59
CA ALA A 39 -3.70 10.61 -4.51
C ALA A 39 -5.07 11.29 -4.65
N LYS A 40 -6.01 10.63 -5.32
CA LYS A 40 -7.39 11.11 -5.50
C LYS A 40 -8.36 10.44 -4.51
N ASN A 41 -7.87 9.80 -3.45
CA ASN A 41 -8.73 9.11 -2.49
C ASN A 41 -9.65 10.11 -1.76
N PRO A 42 -10.99 10.04 -1.97
CA PRO A 42 -11.92 10.95 -1.30
C PRO A 42 -12.19 10.57 0.16
N TRP A 43 -11.75 9.39 0.60
CA TRP A 43 -11.90 8.91 1.98
C TRP A 43 -10.54 8.56 2.61
N PRO A 44 -9.71 9.57 2.94
CA PRO A 44 -8.50 9.35 3.73
C PRO A 44 -8.84 8.62 5.04
N ILE A 45 -7.91 7.80 5.54
CA ILE A 45 -8.02 7.02 6.79
C ILE A 45 -8.95 5.80 6.68
N LEU A 46 -10.18 5.96 6.19
CA LEU A 46 -11.12 4.83 6.04
C LEU A 46 -10.60 3.80 5.01
N VAL A 47 -10.07 4.31 3.91
CA VAL A 47 -9.23 3.51 3.01
C VAL A 47 -7.79 3.62 3.51
N PRO A 48 -7.10 2.51 3.83
CA PRO A 48 -5.77 2.55 4.45
C PRO A 48 -4.67 2.82 3.42
N CYS A 49 -4.80 3.91 2.65
CA CYS A 49 -3.85 4.33 1.62
C CYS A 49 -2.47 4.69 2.19
N HIS A 50 -2.36 4.91 3.50
CA HIS A 50 -1.08 5.06 4.19
C HIS A 50 -0.23 3.78 4.19
N ARG A 51 -0.82 2.59 4.00
CA ARG A 51 -0.10 1.30 3.89
C ARG A 51 0.54 1.05 2.52
N VAL A 52 0.25 1.88 1.52
CA VAL A 52 0.83 1.76 0.16
C VAL A 52 2.11 2.58 0.07
N VAL A 53 3.25 1.95 -0.16
CA VAL A 53 4.59 2.57 -0.08
C VAL A 53 5.40 2.42 -1.37
N ALA A 54 6.50 3.17 -1.49
CA ALA A 54 7.41 3.02 -2.62
C ALA A 54 8.31 1.80 -2.41
N SER A 55 8.64 1.07 -3.48
CA SER A 55 9.53 -0.10 -3.41
C SER A 55 10.98 0.25 -3.05
N THR A 56 11.33 1.55 -2.98
CA THR A 56 12.67 2.05 -2.64
C THR A 56 12.98 1.95 -1.15
N GLY A 57 12.07 1.43 -0.31
CA GLY A 57 12.23 1.41 1.15
C GLY A 57 11.81 2.69 1.85
N LEU A 58 11.21 3.63 1.10
CA LEU A 58 10.67 4.86 1.64
C LEU A 58 9.14 4.84 1.61
N VAL A 59 8.52 5.30 2.70
CA VAL A 59 7.06 5.43 2.83
C VAL A 59 6.50 6.34 1.73
N GLY A 60 7.29 7.32 1.27
CA GLY A 60 6.93 8.26 0.21
C GLY A 60 5.96 9.35 0.68
N ARG A 61 5.65 10.28 -0.23
CA ARG A 61 4.80 11.43 0.07
C ARG A 61 3.32 11.02 0.18
N TYR A 62 2.58 11.67 1.09
CA TYR A 62 1.14 11.51 1.23
C TYR A 62 0.45 12.72 0.56
N SER A 63 -0.81 12.57 0.16
CA SER A 63 -1.43 13.48 -0.84
C SER A 63 -2.15 14.68 -0.21
N SER A 64 -2.27 14.72 1.11
CA SER A 64 -2.87 15.84 1.82
C SER A 64 -1.83 16.98 2.07
N PRO A 65 -2.22 18.25 2.18
CA PRO A 65 -1.32 19.29 2.69
C PRO A 65 -0.90 18.98 4.15
N GLY A 66 0.41 19.01 4.47
CA GLY A 66 0.93 18.63 5.81
C GLY A 66 1.10 17.12 6.07
N SER A 67 0.88 16.29 5.05
CA SER A 67 0.53 14.87 5.19
C SER A 67 1.65 13.85 5.37
N GLN A 68 2.91 14.23 5.16
CA GLN A 68 4.04 13.32 5.38
C GLN A 68 4.07 12.89 6.86
N TYR A 69 3.79 13.85 7.76
CA TYR A 69 3.62 13.62 9.18
C TYR A 69 2.41 12.74 9.48
N THR A 70 1.33 12.83 8.69
CA THR A 70 0.13 12.00 8.87
C THR A 70 0.38 10.54 8.50
N LYS A 71 1.12 10.26 7.41
CA LYS A 71 1.35 8.89 6.94
C LYS A 71 2.28 8.11 7.85
N SER A 72 3.44 8.67 8.20
CA SER A 72 4.38 8.01 9.11
C SER A 72 3.79 7.88 10.51
N LYS A 73 2.99 8.84 10.97
CA LYS A 73 2.26 8.71 12.24
C LYS A 73 1.26 7.57 12.22
N LEU A 74 0.40 7.49 11.21
CA LEU A 74 -0.57 6.39 11.09
C LEU A 74 0.14 5.03 11.09
N LEU A 75 1.25 4.89 10.35
CA LEU A 75 2.03 3.66 10.35
C LEU A 75 2.65 3.34 11.72
N ARG A 76 3.13 4.34 12.46
CA ARG A 76 3.62 4.16 13.84
C ARG A 76 2.50 3.77 14.80
N ASP A 77 1.32 4.37 14.65
CA ASP A 77 0.12 4.01 15.41
C ASP A 77 -0.31 2.56 15.10
N GLU A 78 0.03 2.05 13.90
CA GLU A 78 -0.14 0.63 13.55
C GLU A 78 0.97 -0.31 14.07
N GLY A 79 1.96 0.23 14.79
CA GLY A 79 3.09 -0.53 15.35
C GLY A 79 4.29 -0.67 14.42
N LEU A 80 4.36 0.06 13.30
CA LEU A 80 5.53 0.05 12.44
C LEU A 80 6.59 1.06 12.89
N GLU A 81 7.84 0.62 12.90
CA GLU A 81 8.99 1.51 13.05
C GLU A 81 9.25 2.24 11.73
N ILE A 82 9.07 3.57 11.75
CA ILE A 82 9.34 4.44 10.61
C ILE A 82 10.46 5.42 10.99
N GLY A 83 11.57 5.38 10.25
CA GLY A 83 12.72 6.24 10.46
C GLY A 83 12.39 7.73 10.28
N GLU A 84 13.30 8.60 10.73
CA GLU A 84 13.11 10.06 10.66
C GLU A 84 12.91 10.55 9.22
N ASN A 85 13.59 9.90 8.26
CA ASN A 85 13.48 10.19 6.83
C ASN A 85 12.31 9.47 6.13
N GLY A 86 11.45 8.77 6.88
CA GLY A 86 10.35 7.98 6.32
C GLY A 86 10.78 6.63 5.75
N GLU A 87 11.89 6.09 6.23
CA GLU A 87 12.35 4.73 5.94
C GLU A 87 11.46 3.71 6.67
N TYR A 88 11.12 2.60 6.02
CA TYR A 88 10.39 1.51 6.65
C TYR A 88 11.18 0.19 6.52
N ASP A 89 10.99 -0.70 7.49
CA ASP A 89 11.61 -2.03 7.46
C ASP A 89 10.94 -2.95 6.43
N GLN A 90 11.74 -3.52 5.52
CA GLN A 90 11.29 -4.45 4.48
C GLN A 90 10.59 -5.69 5.07
N LYS A 91 10.83 -6.04 6.34
CA LYS A 91 10.12 -7.13 7.02
C LYS A 91 8.59 -6.92 7.08
N ASN A 92 8.15 -5.66 7.06
CA ASN A 92 6.74 -5.29 7.14
C ASN A 92 6.04 -5.31 5.77
N LEU A 93 6.80 -5.43 4.67
CA LEU A 93 6.22 -5.62 3.35
C LEU A 93 5.60 -7.00 3.25
N MET A 94 4.37 -7.02 2.74
CA MET A 94 3.72 -8.23 2.32
C MET A 94 4.57 -8.90 1.23
N LYS A 95 5.04 -10.12 1.52
CA LYS A 95 5.60 -10.99 0.50
C LYS A 95 4.44 -11.51 -0.34
N ILE A 96 4.10 -10.79 -1.41
CA ILE A 96 3.17 -11.34 -2.39
C ILE A 96 3.91 -12.44 -3.12
N ALA A 97 3.69 -13.69 -2.71
CA ALA A 97 4.01 -14.82 -3.56
C ALA A 97 3.17 -14.66 -4.82
N ILE A 98 3.83 -14.31 -5.92
CA ILE A 98 3.20 -14.09 -7.24
C ILE A 98 2.37 -15.33 -7.65
N GLU A 99 2.68 -16.51 -7.11
CA GLU A 99 1.94 -17.78 -7.23
C GLU A 99 0.46 -17.71 -6.77
N ALA A 100 0.12 -16.84 -5.81
CA ALA A 100 -1.25 -16.73 -5.31
C ALA A 100 -2.20 -15.97 -6.26
N THR A 101 -1.65 -15.25 -7.25
CA THR A 101 -2.46 -14.53 -8.27
C THR A 101 -3.07 -15.52 -9.25
N GLU A 102 -2.35 -16.60 -9.58
CA GLU A 102 -2.85 -17.67 -10.46
C GLU A 102 -3.82 -18.60 -9.73
N ALA A 103 -3.54 -18.93 -8.46
CA ALA A 103 -4.36 -19.89 -7.70
C ALA A 103 -5.76 -19.38 -7.30
N ARG A 104 -6.00 -18.06 -7.24
CA ARG A 104 -7.21 -17.49 -6.63
C ARG A 104 -8.19 -16.82 -7.59
N ILE A 105 -7.78 -16.53 -8.83
CA ILE A 105 -8.72 -16.15 -9.89
C ILE A 105 -9.54 -17.39 -10.32
N GLN A 106 -8.94 -18.59 -10.24
CA GLN A 106 -9.62 -19.85 -10.55
C GLN A 106 -10.70 -20.27 -9.53
N THR A 107 -10.64 -19.80 -8.27
CA THR A 107 -11.60 -20.21 -7.22
C THR A 107 -12.88 -19.37 -7.19
N ASN A 108 -12.97 -18.30 -8.00
CA ASN A 108 -14.15 -17.42 -8.10
C ASN A 108 -14.68 -17.32 -9.55
N MET A 109 -14.45 -18.35 -10.37
CA MET A 109 -15.16 -18.56 -11.64
C MET A 109 -16.08 -19.77 -11.50
#